data_AF-A0A9P5AXG7-F1
#
_entry.id   AF-A0A9P5AXG7-F1
#
_cell.length_a   1.000
_cell.length_b   1.000
_cell.length_c   1.000
_cell.angle_alpha   90.00
_cell.angle_beta   90.00
_cell.angle_gamma   90.00
#
_symmetry.space_group_name_H-M   'P 1'
#
loop_
_entity.id
_entity.type
_entity.pdbx_description
1 polymer ?
#
loop_
_entity_poly.entity_id
_entity_poly.type
_entity_poly.pdbx_seq_one_letter_code
_entity_poly.pdbx_strand_id
1 'polypeptide(L)'
;MEFYHLSTLAQSKAGCNSRRHIQHILDATYPPVDEAGDNCFAEYERREREGGIFFSIHALMSHFSQQETLDDLLNCICKDCDNARDTPNQKLPVSDHSNTLRKEPLFLALMVYLGKLHYIYFWMKWGVSWRSLSCRPECPDNHQPRLAECPSNSQIKEVLRLPRDRLMFRNFYDRALEMFSPVVHQIPESQICPYSEYHDLKRFPYLEEKSRITQGSFGVMKKLEIMRDYLHPTMRARMKSYSSGDKLLFALKSVKIIPNAPLVTMEHDVLSMVSRIPKPACDNIVTLMACYKWKDSMHFLFPFVEADLSDVLRNSNNRCPNHLREKLAEGDILVEHWLWKEMEGVSRALSAFHNKMKNPFKDVKGEVVALHFDLKPANILVTSDRKLKITDFGQSIIQIIDDNKEKSLPHNTGHPRYEPPEARPSSQHLTKSSDDELMVSLNYDVWSLGCIMVEVLIHLFGKDLHAFDRALAGLQEIDKEPSVSKQGRFFEKPNGLQPCVTDAFQMFENEFRNDSAQTEYMKDVISLLRHMLDQDKKNRAYSSTVTQKLDEARAKFEAIHTNGDSLVVAVDKHGFQDRKGFKELGWHNGAEIVSFSEM
;
A
#
# COMPACT_ATOMS: atom_id res chain seq x y z
N MET A 1 -2.00 -27.25 -19.05
CA MET A 1 -2.50 -27.85 -20.34
C MET A 1 -2.55 -26.87 -21.50
N GLU A 2 -2.97 -25.61 -21.31
CA GLU A 2 -3.19 -24.66 -22.41
C GLU A 2 -1.88 -24.21 -23.11
N PHE A 3 -0.79 -23.98 -22.36
CA PHE A 3 0.52 -23.68 -22.97
C PHE A 3 1.18 -24.84 -23.68
N TYR A 4 1.04 -26.06 -23.17
CA TYR A 4 1.50 -27.26 -23.89
C TYR A 4 0.74 -27.38 -25.21
N HIS A 5 -0.56 -27.11 -25.21
CA HIS A 5 -1.35 -27.07 -26.43
C HIS A 5 -0.85 -25.99 -27.40
N LEU A 6 -0.59 -24.76 -26.95
CA LEU A 6 -0.02 -23.70 -27.78
C LEU A 6 1.36 -24.06 -28.34
N SER A 7 2.25 -24.55 -27.48
CA SER A 7 3.62 -24.97 -27.86
C SER A 7 3.58 -26.13 -28.87
N THR A 8 2.69 -27.10 -28.64
CA THR A 8 2.48 -28.22 -29.57
C THR A 8 1.89 -27.73 -30.90
N LEU A 9 0.95 -26.78 -30.86
CA LEU A 9 0.40 -26.16 -32.06
C LEU A 9 1.46 -25.38 -32.84
N ALA A 10 2.40 -24.72 -32.16
CA ALA A 10 3.52 -23.99 -32.77
C ALA A 10 4.53 -24.95 -33.43
N GLN A 11 4.84 -26.08 -32.78
CA GLN A 11 5.83 -27.06 -33.26
C GLN A 11 5.28 -27.98 -34.37
N SER A 12 3.96 -28.17 -34.46
CA SER A 12 3.33 -28.99 -35.50
C SER A 12 3.36 -28.28 -36.86
N LYS A 13 4.21 -28.76 -37.79
CA LYS A 13 4.39 -28.20 -39.15
C LYS A 13 3.20 -28.38 -40.13
N ALA A 14 2.03 -28.85 -39.71
CA ALA A 14 0.91 -29.15 -40.63
C ALA A 14 -0.26 -28.15 -40.60
N GLY A 15 -0.29 -27.22 -41.56
CA GLY A 15 -1.54 -26.94 -42.28
C GLY A 15 -2.22 -25.56 -42.12
N CYS A 16 -2.11 -24.84 -41.00
CA CYS A 16 -2.84 -23.56 -40.81
C CYS A 16 -1.90 -22.37 -40.59
N ASN A 17 -2.15 -21.24 -41.28
CA ASN A 17 -1.32 -20.02 -41.18
C ASN A 17 -1.35 -19.41 -39.77
N SER A 18 -2.41 -19.63 -38.98
CA SER A 18 -2.46 -19.19 -37.57
C SER A 18 -1.25 -19.63 -36.75
N ARG A 19 -0.65 -20.77 -37.08
CA ARG A 19 0.46 -21.35 -36.32
C ARG A 19 1.73 -20.50 -36.38
N ARG A 20 1.95 -19.79 -37.49
CA ARG A 20 3.08 -18.86 -37.64
C ARG A 20 3.02 -17.70 -36.66
N HIS A 21 1.81 -17.39 -36.17
CA HIS A 21 1.58 -16.27 -35.27
C HIS A 21 1.45 -16.68 -33.79
N ILE A 22 1.51 -17.98 -33.48
CA ILE A 22 1.45 -18.45 -32.08
C ILE A 22 2.67 -17.95 -31.30
N GLN A 23 3.87 -17.93 -31.90
CA GLN A 23 5.06 -17.43 -31.22
C GLN A 23 4.87 -15.98 -30.75
N HIS A 24 4.27 -15.12 -31.57
CA HIS A 24 3.97 -13.73 -31.18
C HIS A 24 2.97 -13.62 -30.01
N ILE A 25 2.08 -14.60 -29.82
CA ILE A 25 1.22 -14.68 -28.63
C ILE A 25 2.03 -15.11 -27.41
N LEU A 26 2.92 -16.11 -27.56
CA LEU A 26 3.80 -16.57 -26.50
C LEU A 26 4.74 -15.46 -26.04
N ASP A 27 5.34 -14.73 -26.98
CA ASP A 27 6.23 -13.58 -26.71
C ASP A 27 5.49 -12.43 -26.01
N ALA A 28 4.17 -12.33 -26.19
CA ALA A 28 3.32 -11.37 -25.49
C ALA A 28 2.88 -11.83 -24.09
N THR A 29 3.27 -13.02 -23.64
CA THR A 29 2.83 -13.61 -22.36
C THR A 29 3.62 -13.07 -21.18
N TYR A 30 2.91 -12.71 -20.11
CA TYR A 30 3.49 -12.35 -18.82
C TYR A 30 3.07 -13.33 -17.71
N PRO A 31 3.99 -13.68 -16.80
CA PRO A 31 5.44 -13.50 -16.94
C PRO A 31 6.00 -14.29 -18.15
N PRO A 32 7.17 -13.92 -18.70
CA PRO A 32 7.78 -14.63 -19.83
C PRO A 32 7.97 -16.12 -19.52
N VAL A 33 7.80 -16.95 -20.55
CA VAL A 33 7.96 -18.39 -20.44
C VAL A 33 9.35 -18.77 -20.97
N ASP A 34 10.16 -19.42 -20.13
CA ASP A 34 11.50 -19.87 -20.48
C ASP A 34 11.42 -21.26 -21.14
N GLU A 35 11.52 -21.32 -22.46
CA GLU A 35 11.40 -22.56 -23.24
C GLU A 35 12.54 -23.57 -22.97
N ALA A 36 13.64 -23.16 -22.30
CA ALA A 36 14.87 -23.95 -22.19
C ALA A 36 15.03 -24.75 -20.87
N GLY A 37 14.11 -24.67 -19.92
CA GLY A 37 14.25 -25.29 -18.60
C GLY A 37 13.47 -26.60 -18.40
N ASP A 38 14.10 -27.61 -17.78
CA ASP A 38 13.51 -28.94 -17.47
C ASP A 38 12.20 -28.89 -16.64
N ASN A 39 11.95 -27.79 -15.90
CA ASN A 39 10.75 -27.57 -15.08
C ASN A 39 9.80 -26.48 -15.62
N CYS A 40 10.02 -25.98 -16.83
CA CYS A 40 9.25 -24.87 -17.40
C CYS A 40 7.74 -25.12 -17.40
N PHE A 41 7.31 -26.33 -17.76
CA PHE A 41 5.90 -26.66 -17.87
C PHE A 41 5.18 -26.71 -16.51
N ALA A 42 5.80 -27.33 -15.50
CA ALA A 42 5.23 -27.40 -14.16
C ALA A 42 5.09 -26.00 -13.54
N GLU A 43 6.07 -25.13 -13.80
CA GLU A 43 6.05 -23.73 -13.39
C GLU A 43 4.96 -22.93 -14.12
N TYR A 44 4.77 -23.14 -15.42
CA TYR A 44 3.66 -22.54 -16.17
C TYR A 44 2.31 -22.97 -15.59
N GLU A 45 2.08 -24.28 -15.41
CA GLU A 45 0.81 -24.77 -14.87
C GLU A 45 0.55 -24.26 -13.45
N ARG A 46 1.60 -24.12 -12.65
CA ARG A 46 1.52 -23.50 -11.32
C ARG A 46 1.05 -22.04 -11.44
N ARG A 47 1.68 -21.24 -12.30
CA ARG A 47 1.31 -19.83 -12.53
C ARG A 47 -0.09 -19.66 -13.10
N GLU A 48 -0.49 -20.54 -14.01
CA GLU A 48 -1.84 -20.58 -14.59
C GLU A 48 -2.89 -20.82 -13.49
N ARG A 49 -2.65 -21.81 -12.62
CA ARG A 49 -3.51 -22.09 -11.45
C ARG A 49 -3.52 -20.93 -10.46
N GLU A 50 -2.38 -20.27 -10.28
CA GLU A 50 -2.23 -19.07 -9.43
C GLU A 50 -2.73 -17.79 -10.09
N GLY A 51 -3.35 -17.84 -11.28
CA GLY A 51 -3.94 -16.69 -11.98
C GLY A 51 -2.93 -15.62 -12.39
N GLY A 52 -1.65 -15.95 -12.44
CA GLY A 52 -0.55 -15.03 -12.71
C GLY A 52 -0.20 -14.88 -14.20
N ILE A 53 -0.98 -15.48 -15.10
CA ILE A 53 -0.72 -15.45 -16.55
C ILE A 53 -1.70 -14.53 -17.26
N PHE A 54 -1.17 -13.60 -18.05
CA PHE A 54 -1.92 -12.65 -18.87
C PHE A 54 -1.07 -12.21 -20.08
N PHE A 55 -1.67 -11.53 -21.05
CA PHE A 55 -0.95 -11.06 -22.25
C PHE A 55 -0.71 -9.55 -22.24
N SER A 56 0.32 -9.06 -22.92
CA SER A 56 0.42 -7.65 -23.30
C SER A 56 -0.57 -7.34 -24.40
N ILE A 57 -1.55 -6.50 -24.08
CA ILE A 57 -2.45 -5.97 -25.11
C ILE A 57 -1.65 -5.17 -26.14
N HIS A 58 -0.68 -4.36 -25.74
CA HIS A 58 0.09 -3.55 -26.68
C HIS A 58 0.85 -4.42 -27.70
N ALA A 59 1.54 -5.48 -27.25
CA ALA A 59 2.26 -6.39 -28.14
C ALA A 59 1.31 -7.13 -29.10
N LEU A 60 0.19 -7.65 -28.58
CA LEU A 60 -0.82 -8.31 -29.40
C LEU A 60 -1.41 -7.36 -30.44
N MET A 61 -1.81 -6.15 -30.03
CA MET A 61 -2.35 -5.13 -30.94
C MET A 61 -1.32 -4.76 -32.02
N SER A 62 -0.06 -4.54 -31.64
CA SER A 62 1.02 -4.15 -32.57
C SER A 62 1.23 -5.19 -33.67
N HIS A 63 1.15 -6.47 -33.33
CA HIS A 63 1.34 -7.58 -34.28
C HIS A 63 0.10 -7.86 -35.14
N PHE A 64 -1.06 -8.01 -34.51
CA PHE A 64 -2.30 -8.42 -35.18
C PHE A 64 -3.02 -7.28 -35.91
N SER A 65 -2.59 -6.02 -35.73
CA SER A 65 -3.08 -4.89 -36.54
C SER A 65 -2.32 -4.73 -37.87
N GLN A 66 -1.21 -5.44 -38.09
CA GLN A 66 -0.45 -5.34 -39.33
C GLN A 66 -1.24 -5.94 -40.49
N GLN A 67 -1.24 -5.25 -41.63
CA GLN A 67 -1.94 -5.72 -42.82
C GLN A 67 -1.39 -7.09 -43.28
N GLU A 68 -0.07 -7.29 -43.24
CA GLU A 68 0.56 -8.55 -43.62
C GLU A 68 0.10 -9.73 -42.75
N THR A 69 -0.02 -9.51 -41.43
CA THR A 69 -0.53 -10.52 -40.49
C THR A 69 -1.97 -10.91 -40.84
N LEU A 70 -2.84 -9.92 -41.09
CA LEU A 70 -4.22 -10.19 -41.46
C LEU A 70 -4.31 -10.94 -42.80
N ASP A 71 -3.56 -10.49 -43.79
CA ASP A 71 -3.56 -11.08 -45.13
C ASP A 71 -3.05 -12.53 -45.05
N ASP A 72 -2.02 -12.85 -44.25
CA ASP A 72 -1.57 -14.23 -44.04
C ASP A 72 -2.65 -15.09 -43.37
N LEU A 73 -3.35 -14.56 -42.35
CA LEU A 73 -4.43 -15.28 -41.66
C LEU A 73 -5.62 -15.57 -42.59
N LEU A 74 -6.06 -14.60 -43.39
CA LEU A 74 -7.20 -14.75 -44.30
C LEU A 74 -6.88 -15.63 -45.52
N ASN A 75 -5.63 -15.65 -45.96
CA ASN A 75 -5.18 -16.50 -47.07
C ASN A 75 -4.80 -17.93 -46.64
N CYS A 76 -5.21 -18.35 -45.44
CA CYS A 76 -5.00 -19.72 -44.97
C CYS A 76 -5.70 -20.75 -45.86
N ILE A 77 -4.94 -21.69 -46.42
CA ILE A 77 -5.43 -22.75 -47.32
C ILE A 77 -5.65 -24.10 -46.60
N CYS A 78 -5.73 -24.08 -45.26
CA CYS A 78 -5.97 -25.30 -44.51
C CYS A 78 -7.39 -25.82 -44.77
N LYS A 79 -7.57 -27.14 -44.76
CA LYS A 79 -8.88 -27.79 -45.01
C LYS A 79 -10.02 -27.18 -44.17
N ASP A 80 -9.77 -26.87 -42.91
CA ASP A 80 -10.79 -26.31 -42.02
C ASP A 80 -11.15 -24.85 -42.38
N CYS A 81 -10.15 -24.03 -42.74
CA CYS A 81 -10.38 -22.64 -43.17
C CYS A 81 -11.05 -22.60 -44.54
N ASP A 82 -10.65 -23.48 -45.45
CA ASP A 82 -11.21 -23.61 -46.79
C ASP A 82 -12.69 -24.02 -46.72
N ASN A 83 -13.00 -25.08 -45.98
CA ASN A 83 -14.38 -25.53 -45.75
C ASN A 83 -15.26 -24.43 -45.11
N ALA A 84 -14.72 -23.70 -44.11
CA ALA A 84 -15.45 -22.63 -43.45
C ALA A 84 -15.70 -21.43 -44.38
N ARG A 85 -14.73 -21.13 -45.26
CA ARG A 85 -14.85 -20.09 -46.29
C ARG A 85 -15.92 -20.44 -47.32
N ASP A 86 -16.02 -21.70 -47.72
CA ASP A 86 -16.95 -22.16 -48.76
C ASP A 86 -18.34 -22.54 -48.24
N THR A 87 -18.55 -22.56 -46.91
CA THR A 87 -19.88 -22.85 -46.33
C THR A 87 -20.91 -21.80 -46.79
N PRO A 88 -22.00 -22.17 -47.50
CA PRO A 88 -22.94 -21.21 -48.07
C PRO A 88 -23.77 -20.50 -46.98
N ASN A 89 -23.73 -19.16 -46.93
CA ASN A 89 -24.65 -18.35 -46.14
C ASN A 89 -24.83 -16.94 -46.76
N GLN A 90 -26.01 -16.34 -46.59
CA GLN A 90 -26.55 -15.22 -47.40
C GLN A 90 -26.07 -13.79 -47.04
N LYS A 91 -24.93 -13.60 -46.37
CA LYS A 91 -24.47 -12.24 -46.04
C LYS A 91 -23.00 -12.02 -46.39
N LEU A 92 -22.83 -11.36 -47.55
CA LEU A 92 -21.65 -10.69 -48.12
C LEU A 92 -20.41 -11.55 -48.43
N PRO A 93 -19.65 -11.23 -49.51
CA PRO A 93 -18.35 -11.84 -49.78
C PRO A 93 -17.30 -11.51 -48.70
N VAL A 94 -16.34 -12.40 -48.51
CA VAL A 94 -15.27 -12.29 -47.48
C VAL A 94 -14.49 -10.97 -47.58
N SER A 95 -14.36 -10.40 -48.79
CA SER A 95 -13.71 -9.10 -49.04
C SER A 95 -14.31 -7.96 -48.20
N ASP A 96 -15.61 -8.01 -47.93
CA ASP A 96 -16.36 -6.90 -47.31
C ASP A 96 -16.18 -6.85 -45.78
N HIS A 97 -15.73 -7.96 -45.19
CA HIS A 97 -15.48 -8.07 -43.76
C HIS A 97 -14.00 -7.86 -43.37
N SER A 98 -13.08 -7.84 -44.35
CA SER A 98 -11.65 -7.59 -44.11
C SER A 98 -11.41 -6.28 -43.35
N ASN A 99 -12.09 -5.21 -43.75
CA ASN A 99 -12.04 -3.90 -43.09
C ASN A 99 -12.59 -3.91 -41.65
N THR A 100 -13.51 -4.83 -41.35
CA THR A 100 -14.06 -5.01 -40.00
C THR A 100 -13.07 -5.77 -39.13
N LEU A 101 -12.49 -6.87 -39.63
CA LEU A 101 -11.48 -7.64 -38.88
C LEU A 101 -10.20 -6.84 -38.60
N ARG A 102 -9.81 -5.91 -39.49
CA ARG A 102 -8.70 -4.96 -39.26
C ARG A 102 -8.89 -4.12 -37.99
N LYS A 103 -10.15 -3.91 -37.56
CA LYS A 103 -10.48 -3.15 -36.34
C LYS A 103 -10.54 -4.02 -35.09
N GLU A 104 -10.37 -5.33 -35.22
CA GLU A 104 -10.53 -6.32 -34.14
C GLU A 104 -9.28 -7.23 -33.95
N PRO A 105 -8.07 -6.66 -33.84
CA PRO A 105 -6.82 -7.42 -33.76
C PRO A 105 -6.74 -8.35 -32.54
N LEU A 106 -7.32 -7.97 -31.39
CA LEU A 106 -7.36 -8.84 -30.22
C LEU A 106 -8.26 -10.07 -30.43
N PHE A 107 -9.34 -9.94 -31.18
CA PHE A 107 -10.19 -11.08 -31.50
C PHE A 107 -9.45 -12.07 -32.41
N LEU A 108 -8.69 -11.56 -33.40
CA LEU A 108 -7.83 -12.40 -34.23
C LEU A 108 -6.79 -13.15 -33.37
N ALA A 109 -6.11 -12.44 -32.47
CA ALA A 109 -5.17 -13.03 -31.53
C ALA A 109 -5.82 -14.12 -30.66
N LEU A 110 -7.04 -13.88 -30.14
CA LEU A 110 -7.81 -14.86 -29.39
C LEU A 110 -8.17 -16.11 -30.22
N MET A 111 -8.56 -15.94 -31.48
CA MET A 111 -8.88 -17.07 -32.36
C MET A 111 -7.64 -17.89 -32.72
N VAL A 112 -6.49 -17.22 -32.87
CA VAL A 112 -5.19 -17.89 -33.05
C VAL A 112 -4.80 -18.64 -31.77
N TYR A 113 -4.95 -18.03 -30.59
CA TYR A 113 -4.72 -18.66 -29.28
C TYR A 113 -5.55 -19.94 -29.11
N LEU A 114 -6.84 -19.89 -29.44
CA LEU A 114 -7.73 -21.05 -29.33
C LEU A 114 -7.46 -22.13 -30.39
N GLY A 115 -6.60 -21.86 -31.39
CA GLY A 115 -6.41 -22.75 -32.55
C GLY A 115 -7.67 -22.88 -33.40
N LYS A 116 -8.57 -21.90 -33.36
CA LYS A 116 -9.88 -21.89 -34.02
C LYS A 116 -10.01 -20.77 -35.04
N LEU A 117 -8.93 -20.46 -35.77
CA LEU A 117 -8.91 -19.38 -36.77
C LEU A 117 -10.09 -19.48 -37.76
N HIS A 118 -10.43 -20.68 -38.24
CA HIS A 118 -11.53 -20.90 -39.19
C HIS A 118 -12.90 -20.40 -38.68
N TYR A 119 -13.06 -20.17 -37.37
CA TYR A 119 -14.30 -19.64 -36.81
C TYR A 119 -14.58 -18.18 -37.21
N ILE A 120 -13.56 -17.41 -37.59
CA ILE A 120 -13.75 -16.03 -38.06
C ILE A 120 -14.71 -15.97 -39.26
N TYR A 121 -14.70 -16.98 -40.14
CA TYR A 121 -15.57 -17.01 -41.33
C TYR A 121 -17.04 -17.19 -40.99
N PHE A 122 -17.35 -18.02 -40.00
CA PHE A 122 -18.73 -18.16 -39.51
C PHE A 122 -19.20 -16.89 -38.82
N TRP A 123 -18.35 -16.26 -38.02
CA TRP A 123 -18.63 -14.99 -37.36
C TRP A 123 -18.91 -13.85 -38.34
N MET A 124 -18.10 -13.71 -39.39
CA MET A 124 -18.30 -12.74 -40.47
C MET A 124 -19.68 -12.95 -41.13
N LYS A 125 -19.98 -14.20 -41.54
CA LYS A 125 -21.22 -14.57 -42.23
C LYS A 125 -22.48 -14.39 -41.38
N TRP A 126 -22.39 -14.58 -40.06
CA TRP A 126 -23.54 -14.47 -39.16
C TRP A 126 -23.87 -13.04 -38.76
N GLY A 127 -23.05 -12.06 -39.15
CA GLY A 127 -23.27 -10.65 -38.82
C GLY A 127 -23.41 -10.46 -37.31
N VAL A 128 -22.63 -11.19 -36.51
CA VAL A 128 -22.65 -11.07 -35.06
C VAL A 128 -22.28 -9.64 -34.72
N SER A 129 -23.29 -8.83 -34.40
CA SER A 129 -23.09 -7.48 -33.91
C SER A 129 -22.24 -7.58 -32.66
N TRP A 130 -21.16 -6.80 -32.62
CA TRP A 130 -20.35 -6.60 -31.44
C TRP A 130 -21.25 -6.00 -30.35
N ARG A 131 -21.91 -6.84 -29.55
CA ARG A 131 -22.14 -6.45 -28.16
C ARG A 131 -20.77 -6.51 -27.54
N SER A 132 -20.03 -5.43 -27.76
CA SER A 132 -18.86 -5.14 -26.96
C SER A 132 -19.30 -5.32 -25.52
N LEU A 133 -18.59 -6.16 -24.76
CA LEU A 133 -18.57 -6.00 -23.31
C LEU A 133 -18.44 -4.50 -23.10
N SER A 134 -19.42 -3.88 -22.44
CA SER A 134 -19.35 -2.48 -22.11
C SER A 134 -17.96 -2.25 -21.56
N CYS A 135 -17.23 -1.24 -22.04
CA CYS A 135 -16.13 -0.73 -21.24
C CYS A 135 -16.73 -0.60 -19.84
N ARG A 136 -16.17 -1.33 -18.86
CA ARG A 136 -16.64 -1.16 -17.48
C ARG A 136 -16.65 0.34 -17.24
N PRO A 137 -17.73 0.94 -16.69
CA PRO A 137 -18.20 2.30 -17.04
C PRO A 137 -17.23 3.48 -16.84
N GLU A 138 -15.98 3.24 -16.45
CA GLU A 138 -15.07 4.22 -15.90
C GLU A 138 -13.63 4.09 -16.43
N CYS A 139 -13.34 3.28 -17.47
CA CYS A 139 -12.00 3.23 -18.07
C CYS A 139 -11.61 4.61 -18.65
N PRO A 140 -10.57 5.31 -18.15
CA PRO A 140 -10.38 6.76 -18.38
C PRO A 140 -10.01 7.12 -19.80
N ASP A 141 -9.61 6.15 -20.60
CA ASP A 141 -9.09 6.41 -21.93
C ASP A 141 -9.83 5.67 -23.04
N ASN A 142 -10.90 4.89 -22.83
CA ASN A 142 -11.50 4.09 -23.92
C ASN A 142 -10.51 3.06 -24.55
N HIS A 143 -9.34 2.82 -23.95
CA HIS A 143 -8.22 2.07 -24.53
C HIS A 143 -8.06 0.62 -24.02
N GLN A 144 -9.02 0.06 -23.26
CA GLN A 144 -9.08 -1.40 -23.16
C GLN A 144 -9.79 -1.94 -24.41
N PRO A 145 -9.07 -2.59 -25.34
CA PRO A 145 -9.66 -3.12 -26.56
C PRO A 145 -10.82 -4.07 -26.26
N ARG A 146 -11.88 -3.88 -27.04
CA ARG A 146 -13.14 -4.58 -26.91
C ARG A 146 -12.92 -6.03 -27.34
N LEU A 147 -13.00 -6.97 -26.41
CA LEU A 147 -13.08 -8.38 -26.76
C LEU A 147 -14.54 -8.77 -26.97
N ALA A 148 -14.81 -9.51 -28.04
CA ALA A 148 -16.15 -9.98 -28.34
C ALA A 148 -16.64 -10.97 -27.27
N GLU A 149 -17.92 -10.86 -26.87
CA GLU A 149 -18.56 -11.92 -26.10
C GLU A 149 -18.56 -13.23 -26.88
N CYS A 150 -18.51 -14.36 -26.16
CA CYS A 150 -18.73 -15.66 -26.77
C CYS A 150 -20.12 -15.66 -27.47
N PRO A 151 -20.25 -16.12 -28.72
CA PRO A 151 -21.51 -16.01 -29.46
C PRO A 151 -22.64 -16.73 -28.75
N SER A 152 -23.87 -16.35 -29.10
CA SER A 152 -25.02 -16.96 -28.49
C SER A 152 -25.07 -18.48 -28.78
N ASN A 153 -25.64 -19.23 -27.85
CA ASN A 153 -25.76 -20.68 -27.97
C ASN A 153 -26.51 -21.13 -29.25
N SER A 154 -27.35 -20.28 -29.87
CA SER A 154 -28.03 -20.60 -31.13
C SER A 154 -27.07 -20.55 -32.32
N GLN A 155 -26.16 -19.59 -32.38
CA GLN A 155 -25.16 -19.46 -33.44
C GLN A 155 -24.09 -20.56 -33.31
N ILE A 156 -23.60 -20.80 -32.09
CA ILE A 156 -22.60 -21.85 -31.85
C ILE A 156 -23.13 -23.25 -32.22
N LYS A 157 -24.45 -23.52 -32.11
CA LYS A 157 -25.06 -24.81 -32.50
C LYS A 157 -24.87 -25.15 -33.97
N GLU A 158 -24.75 -24.16 -34.85
CA GLU A 158 -24.56 -24.37 -36.29
C GLU A 158 -23.17 -24.95 -36.62
N VAL A 159 -22.14 -24.59 -35.83
CA VAL A 159 -20.75 -25.04 -36.00
C VAL A 159 -20.40 -26.20 -35.06
N LEU A 160 -20.86 -26.15 -33.81
CA LEU A 160 -20.63 -27.16 -32.78
C LEU A 160 -21.93 -27.91 -32.46
N ARG A 161 -22.14 -29.05 -33.12
CA ARG A 161 -23.38 -29.83 -33.04
C ARG A 161 -23.57 -30.56 -31.70
N LEU A 162 -22.49 -31.04 -31.09
CA LEU A 162 -22.55 -31.78 -29.82
C LEU A 162 -22.62 -30.82 -28.62
N PRO A 163 -23.53 -31.05 -27.65
CA PRO A 163 -23.61 -30.22 -26.44
C PRO A 163 -22.30 -30.14 -25.65
N ARG A 164 -21.52 -31.24 -25.60
CA ARG A 164 -20.24 -31.28 -24.88
C ARG A 164 -19.20 -30.36 -25.51
N ASP A 165 -19.11 -30.34 -26.84
CA ASP A 165 -18.14 -29.49 -27.56
C ASP A 165 -18.45 -28.01 -27.38
N ARG A 166 -19.74 -27.65 -27.35
CA ARG A 166 -20.18 -26.28 -27.06
C ARG A 166 -19.75 -25.82 -25.67
N LEU A 167 -19.99 -26.67 -24.66
CA LEU A 167 -19.62 -26.37 -23.28
C LEU A 167 -18.10 -26.25 -23.13
N MET A 168 -17.34 -27.15 -23.74
CA MET A 168 -15.88 -27.08 -23.73
C MET A 168 -15.37 -25.80 -24.42
N PHE A 169 -15.85 -25.50 -25.63
CA PHE A 169 -15.44 -24.30 -26.36
C PHE A 169 -15.72 -23.03 -25.55
N ARG A 170 -16.91 -22.92 -24.97
CA ARG A 170 -17.25 -21.77 -24.11
C ARG A 170 -16.32 -21.66 -22.91
N ASN A 171 -16.04 -22.76 -22.21
CA ASN A 171 -15.14 -22.74 -21.06
C ASN A 171 -13.71 -22.30 -21.44
N PHE A 172 -13.18 -22.77 -22.58
CA PHE A 172 -11.87 -22.33 -23.08
C PHE A 172 -11.89 -20.87 -23.52
N TYR A 173 -12.96 -20.44 -24.20
CA TYR A 173 -13.14 -19.06 -24.62
C TYR A 173 -13.16 -18.11 -23.41
N ASP A 174 -13.97 -18.42 -22.40
CA ASP A 174 -14.12 -17.58 -21.20
C ASP A 174 -12.79 -17.52 -20.40
N ARG A 175 -12.03 -18.62 -20.34
CA ARG A 175 -10.68 -18.63 -19.73
C ARG A 175 -9.69 -17.78 -20.50
N ALA A 176 -9.65 -17.94 -21.82
CA ALA A 176 -8.78 -17.18 -22.69
C ALA A 176 -9.08 -15.68 -22.60
N LEU A 177 -10.36 -15.30 -22.60
CA LEU A 177 -10.81 -13.94 -22.45
C LEU A 177 -10.22 -13.25 -21.21
N GLU A 178 -10.16 -13.94 -20.09
CA GLU A 178 -9.61 -13.39 -18.84
C GLU A 178 -8.08 -13.17 -18.89
N MET A 179 -7.35 -13.89 -19.73
CA MET A 179 -5.90 -13.65 -19.96
C MET A 179 -5.65 -12.47 -20.90
N PHE A 180 -6.58 -12.21 -21.82
CA PHE A 180 -6.53 -11.08 -22.75
C PHE A 180 -7.11 -9.78 -22.15
N SER A 181 -7.82 -9.88 -21.03
CA SER A 181 -8.44 -8.74 -20.34
C SER A 181 -8.22 -8.82 -18.82
N PRO A 182 -6.96 -8.71 -18.35
CA PRO A 182 -6.67 -8.72 -16.92
C PRO A 182 -7.28 -7.50 -16.22
N VAL A 183 -7.45 -7.62 -14.90
CA VAL A 183 -8.08 -6.60 -14.05
C VAL A 183 -7.25 -5.32 -14.03
N VAL A 184 -7.88 -4.20 -14.37
CA VAL A 184 -7.33 -2.86 -14.13
C VAL A 184 -8.02 -2.27 -12.91
N HIS A 185 -7.23 -1.99 -11.87
CA HIS A 185 -7.73 -1.34 -10.68
C HIS A 185 -7.92 0.15 -10.95
N GLN A 186 -9.10 0.64 -10.65
CA GLN A 186 -9.44 2.04 -10.74
C GLN A 186 -9.88 2.53 -9.37
N ILE A 187 -9.41 3.72 -9.03
CA ILE A 187 -9.90 4.44 -7.86
C ILE A 187 -10.54 5.72 -8.37
N PRO A 188 -11.88 5.83 -8.36
CA PRO A 188 -12.58 7.07 -8.69
C PRO A 188 -12.12 8.20 -7.76
N GLU A 189 -12.04 9.43 -8.25
CA GLU A 189 -11.64 10.59 -7.41
C GLU A 189 -12.60 10.81 -6.23
N SER A 190 -13.88 10.47 -6.42
CA SER A 190 -14.93 10.56 -5.40
C SER A 190 -14.91 9.42 -4.40
N GLN A 191 -14.15 8.35 -4.65
CA GLN A 191 -14.12 7.16 -3.82
C GLN A 191 -12.75 6.98 -3.17
N ILE A 192 -12.85 6.51 -1.94
CA ILE A 192 -11.74 6.44 -1.02
C ILE A 192 -10.94 5.14 -1.26
N CYS A 193 -11.62 4.03 -1.57
CA CYS A 193 -11.11 2.83 -2.24
C CYS A 193 -12.32 1.90 -2.54
N PRO A 194 -12.59 1.45 -3.78
CA PRO A 194 -13.69 0.52 -4.04
C PRO A 194 -13.34 -0.90 -3.55
N TYR A 195 -14.28 -1.56 -2.88
CA TYR A 195 -14.24 -3.02 -2.67
C TYR A 195 -14.79 -3.72 -3.91
N SER A 196 -14.12 -4.78 -4.35
CA SER A 196 -14.55 -5.59 -5.49
C SER A 196 -14.49 -7.09 -5.20
N GLU A 197 -15.42 -7.86 -5.74
CA GLU A 197 -15.36 -9.32 -5.74
C GLU A 197 -15.15 -9.81 -7.18
N TYR A 198 -14.12 -10.63 -7.37
CA TYR A 198 -13.73 -11.13 -8.67
C TYR A 198 -13.96 -12.63 -8.79
N HIS A 199 -14.45 -13.06 -9.95
CA HIS A 199 -14.56 -14.47 -10.31
C HIS A 199 -13.18 -15.14 -10.34
N ASP A 200 -13.10 -16.41 -9.98
CA ASP A 200 -11.83 -17.17 -9.86
C ASP A 200 -10.99 -17.21 -11.14
N LEU A 201 -11.64 -17.03 -12.29
CA LEU A 201 -10.98 -16.98 -13.60
C LEU A 201 -10.31 -15.64 -13.91
N LYS A 202 -10.57 -14.58 -13.13
CA LYS A 202 -9.94 -13.26 -13.33
C LYS A 202 -8.42 -13.37 -13.23
N ARG A 203 -7.73 -12.56 -14.02
CA ARG A 203 -6.25 -12.43 -14.02
C ARG A 203 -5.86 -11.05 -13.56
N PHE A 204 -4.72 -10.96 -12.89
CA PHE A 204 -4.19 -9.69 -12.39
C PHE A 204 -2.87 -9.39 -13.10
N PRO A 205 -2.66 -8.15 -13.58
CA PRO A 205 -1.50 -7.78 -14.36
C PRO A 205 -0.27 -7.50 -13.47
N TYR A 206 0.01 -8.43 -12.55
CA TYR A 206 1.06 -8.31 -11.54
C TYR A 206 2.32 -9.04 -11.99
N LEU A 207 3.45 -8.35 -11.92
CA LEU A 207 4.77 -8.91 -12.12
C LEU A 207 5.42 -9.04 -10.74
N GLU A 208 5.46 -10.27 -10.22
CA GLU A 208 6.02 -10.55 -8.90
C GLU A 208 7.53 -10.33 -8.92
N GLU A 209 8.00 -9.46 -8.02
CA GLU A 209 9.43 -9.28 -7.78
C GLU A 209 9.94 -10.46 -6.95
N LYS A 210 11.08 -11.05 -7.34
CA LYS A 210 11.75 -12.10 -6.57
C LYS A 210 12.36 -11.52 -5.30
N SER A 211 11.52 -11.09 -4.37
CA SER A 211 11.92 -10.65 -3.03
C SER A 211 11.16 -11.44 -2.00
N ARG A 212 11.89 -12.01 -1.03
CA ARG A 212 11.30 -12.62 0.16
C ARG A 212 10.69 -11.51 1.00
N ILE A 213 9.40 -11.21 0.82
CA ILE A 213 8.69 -10.52 1.89
C ILE A 213 8.26 -11.57 2.92
N THR A 214 8.50 -11.25 4.18
CA THR A 214 8.17 -12.03 5.37
C THR A 214 6.72 -12.52 5.35
N GLN A 215 6.53 -13.77 5.78
CA GLN A 215 5.24 -14.26 6.22
C GLN A 215 4.93 -13.56 7.55
N GLY A 216 4.03 -12.57 7.52
CA GLY A 216 3.51 -11.97 8.74
C GLY A 216 2.53 -12.93 9.43
N SER A 217 2.22 -12.68 10.70
CA SER A 217 1.29 -13.51 11.49
C SER A 217 -0.12 -13.61 10.90
N PHE A 218 -0.50 -12.67 10.02
CA PHE A 218 -1.87 -12.48 9.53
C PHE A 218 -2.04 -12.61 8.00
N GLY A 219 -0.97 -12.86 7.24
CA GLY A 219 -1.09 -12.97 5.78
C GLY A 219 0.24 -13.06 5.04
N VAL A 220 0.13 -13.34 3.74
CA VAL A 220 1.28 -13.37 2.82
C VAL A 220 1.41 -12.00 2.18
N MET A 221 2.58 -11.38 2.30
CA MET A 221 2.90 -10.13 1.63
C MET A 221 3.73 -10.41 0.39
N LYS A 222 3.44 -9.73 -0.73
CA LYS A 222 4.19 -9.85 -1.99
C LYS A 222 4.60 -8.47 -2.49
N LYS A 223 5.84 -8.34 -2.96
CA LYS A 223 6.31 -7.18 -3.73
C LYS A 223 5.96 -7.42 -5.19
N LEU A 224 5.29 -6.46 -5.83
CA LEU A 224 4.95 -6.58 -7.23
C LEU A 224 5.02 -5.25 -7.96
N GLU A 225 5.18 -5.33 -9.28
CA GLU A 225 4.92 -4.25 -10.22
C GLU A 225 3.58 -4.51 -10.93
N ILE A 226 2.83 -3.46 -11.24
CA ILE A 226 1.69 -3.56 -12.17
C ILE A 226 2.20 -3.22 -13.56
N MET A 227 1.99 -4.12 -14.51
CA MET A 227 2.43 -3.89 -15.89
C MET A 227 1.85 -2.58 -16.44
N ARG A 228 2.70 -1.77 -17.08
CA ARG A 228 2.41 -0.38 -17.48
C ARG A 228 1.13 -0.22 -18.29
N ASP A 229 0.84 -1.15 -19.21
CA ASP A 229 -0.37 -1.16 -20.06
C ASP A 229 -1.67 -1.23 -19.24
N TYR A 230 -1.58 -1.72 -18.01
CA TYR A 230 -2.70 -1.94 -17.10
C TYR A 230 -2.67 -1.03 -15.87
N LEU A 231 -1.68 -0.14 -15.77
CA LEU A 231 -1.60 0.81 -14.67
C LEU A 231 -2.47 2.04 -14.96
N HIS A 232 -3.60 2.10 -14.27
CA HIS A 232 -4.57 3.16 -14.39
C HIS A 232 -4.00 4.56 -14.02
N PRO A 233 -4.34 5.65 -14.76
CA PRO A 233 -3.88 7.00 -14.46
C PRO A 233 -4.11 7.47 -13.02
N THR A 234 -5.27 7.15 -12.43
CA THR A 234 -5.56 7.55 -11.04
C THR A 234 -4.68 6.82 -10.02
N MET A 235 -4.32 5.55 -10.26
CA MET A 235 -3.34 4.85 -9.43
C MET A 235 -1.96 5.49 -9.56
N ARG A 236 -1.53 5.80 -10.79
CA ARG A 236 -0.26 6.49 -11.06
C ARG A 236 -0.19 7.84 -10.33
N ALA A 237 -1.28 8.60 -10.33
CA ALA A 237 -1.36 9.87 -9.61
C ALA A 237 -1.19 9.71 -8.09
N ARG A 238 -1.84 8.70 -7.48
CA ARG A 238 -1.69 8.41 -6.03
C ARG A 238 -0.32 7.85 -5.65
N MET A 239 0.40 7.26 -6.60
CA MET A 239 1.76 6.75 -6.38
C MET A 239 2.85 7.84 -6.41
N LYS A 240 2.55 9.06 -6.85
CA LYS A 240 3.55 10.15 -7.00
C LYS A 240 4.30 10.48 -5.71
N SER A 241 3.68 10.35 -4.54
CA SER A 241 4.32 10.59 -3.23
C SER A 241 5.15 9.40 -2.73
N TYR A 242 5.03 8.23 -3.36
CA TYR A 242 5.64 6.99 -2.87
C TYR A 242 6.88 6.58 -3.68
N SER A 243 6.95 6.96 -4.96
CA SER A 243 8.09 6.67 -5.82
C SER A 243 8.45 7.87 -6.68
N SER A 244 9.74 8.19 -6.71
CA SER A 244 10.37 9.15 -7.62
C SER A 244 10.92 8.49 -8.89
N GLY A 245 10.92 7.16 -8.97
CA GLY A 245 11.43 6.39 -10.10
C GLY A 245 10.37 6.02 -11.13
N ASP A 246 10.81 5.62 -12.32
CA ASP A 246 9.93 5.16 -13.41
C ASP A 246 9.17 3.88 -13.06
N LYS A 247 9.75 3.07 -12.16
CA LYS A 247 9.16 1.82 -11.69
C LYS A 247 8.28 2.06 -10.48
N LEU A 248 7.00 1.70 -10.59
CA LEU A 248 6.02 1.81 -9.52
C LEU A 248 5.80 0.45 -8.87
N LEU A 249 6.20 0.35 -7.60
CA LEU A 249 6.17 -0.88 -6.83
C LEU A 249 5.01 -0.87 -5.84
N PHE A 250 4.39 -2.03 -5.66
CA PHE A 250 3.24 -2.25 -4.80
C PHE A 250 3.50 -3.40 -3.83
N ALA A 251 2.85 -3.32 -2.67
CA ALA A 251 2.78 -4.38 -1.68
C ALA A 251 1.38 -4.99 -1.72
N LEU A 252 1.28 -6.30 -1.94
CA LEU A 252 0.03 -7.04 -1.93
C LEU A 252 -0.03 -7.93 -0.70
N LYS A 253 -0.91 -7.57 0.26
CA LYS A 253 -1.23 -8.41 1.41
C LYS A 253 -2.38 -9.33 1.04
N SER A 254 -2.18 -10.63 1.23
CA SER A 254 -3.19 -11.66 0.95
C SER A 254 -3.52 -12.42 2.23
N VAL A 255 -4.80 -12.45 2.59
CA VAL A 255 -5.31 -13.07 3.82
C VAL A 255 -6.35 -14.13 3.43
N LYS A 256 -6.13 -15.37 3.85
CA LYS A 256 -7.11 -16.44 3.60
C LYS A 256 -8.40 -16.18 4.35
N ILE A 257 -9.53 -16.31 3.66
CA ILE A 257 -10.87 -16.20 4.24
C ILE A 257 -11.14 -17.48 5.00
N ILE A 258 -11.06 -17.40 6.33
CA ILE A 258 -11.45 -18.49 7.22
C ILE A 258 -12.93 -18.27 7.57
N PRO A 259 -13.83 -19.21 7.25
CA PRO A 259 -15.24 -19.12 7.64
C PRO A 259 -15.36 -18.88 9.15
N ASN A 260 -16.15 -17.88 9.56
CA ASN A 260 -16.40 -17.48 10.94
C ASN A 260 -15.20 -16.85 11.71
N ALA A 261 -14.09 -16.51 11.04
CA ALA A 261 -13.01 -15.76 11.67
C ALA A 261 -13.30 -14.23 11.64
N PRO A 262 -13.32 -13.53 12.79
CA PRO A 262 -13.59 -12.08 12.83
C PRO A 262 -12.53 -11.22 12.13
N LEU A 263 -11.29 -11.71 12.04
CA LEU A 263 -10.10 -10.98 11.61
C LEU A 263 -10.22 -10.39 10.19
N VAL A 264 -10.83 -11.10 9.26
CA VAL A 264 -10.92 -10.67 7.85
C VAL A 264 -11.90 -9.51 7.68
N THR A 265 -13.05 -9.61 8.35
CA THR A 265 -14.05 -8.53 8.39
C THR A 265 -13.46 -7.30 9.08
N MET A 266 -12.72 -7.50 10.18
CA MET A 266 -12.06 -6.42 10.91
C MET A 266 -11.06 -5.65 10.04
N GLU A 267 -10.13 -6.33 9.36
CA GLU A 267 -9.12 -5.63 8.56
C GLU A 267 -9.73 -4.89 7.36
N HIS A 268 -10.72 -5.48 6.69
CA HIS A 268 -11.48 -4.79 5.64
C HIS A 268 -12.18 -3.53 6.17
N ASP A 269 -12.89 -3.65 7.29
CA ASP A 269 -13.67 -2.54 7.84
C ASP A 269 -12.75 -1.43 8.36
N VAL A 270 -11.64 -1.78 9.02
CA VAL A 270 -10.60 -0.82 9.43
C VAL A 270 -10.06 -0.06 8.22
N LEU A 271 -9.59 -0.77 7.18
CA LEU A 271 -8.97 -0.12 6.02
C LEU A 271 -9.97 0.73 5.22
N SER A 272 -11.23 0.28 5.14
CA SER A 272 -12.34 1.04 4.54
C SER A 272 -12.70 2.31 5.33
N MET A 273 -12.52 2.31 6.66
CA MET A 273 -12.76 3.49 7.51
C MET A 273 -11.55 4.43 7.57
N VAL A 274 -10.33 3.88 7.71
CA VAL A 274 -9.06 4.61 7.73
C VAL A 274 -8.88 5.45 6.48
N SER A 275 -9.22 4.89 5.33
CA SER A 275 -9.12 5.58 4.05
C SER A 275 -10.02 6.84 3.99
N ARG A 276 -11.06 6.95 4.86
CA ARG A 276 -11.98 8.11 4.95
C ARG A 276 -11.52 9.19 5.90
N ILE A 277 -10.41 9.01 6.58
CA ILE A 277 -9.83 10.04 7.44
C ILE A 277 -9.49 11.25 6.54
N PRO A 278 -9.96 12.46 6.89
CA PRO A 278 -9.70 13.65 6.07
C PRO A 278 -8.27 14.15 6.25
N LYS A 279 -7.82 14.97 5.30
CA LYS A 279 -6.59 15.76 5.44
C LYS A 279 -6.69 16.71 6.65
N PRO A 280 -5.55 17.03 7.30
CA PRO A 280 -4.20 16.54 6.98
C PRO A 280 -3.87 15.16 7.55
N ALA A 281 -4.68 14.60 8.46
CA ALA A 281 -4.35 13.39 9.22
C ALA A 281 -4.09 12.15 8.34
N CYS A 282 -4.79 12.00 7.22
CA CYS A 282 -4.57 10.88 6.31
C CYS A 282 -3.23 10.91 5.55
N ASP A 283 -2.52 12.05 5.53
CA ASP A 283 -1.19 12.12 4.92
C ASP A 283 -0.17 11.27 5.70
N ASN A 284 -0.42 11.00 7.00
CA ASN A 284 0.42 10.16 7.86
C ASN A 284 -0.14 8.73 8.06
N ILE A 285 -1.02 8.26 7.18
CA ILE A 285 -1.54 6.89 7.17
C ILE A 285 -1.28 6.25 5.80
N VAL A 286 -0.96 4.95 5.76
CA VAL A 286 -0.74 4.23 4.51
C VAL A 286 -2.00 4.28 3.63
N THR A 287 -1.80 4.54 2.34
CA THR A 287 -2.92 4.61 1.39
C THR A 287 -3.28 3.22 0.85
N LEU A 288 -4.51 2.77 1.10
CA LEU A 288 -5.06 1.59 0.44
C LEU A 288 -5.39 1.92 -1.02
N MET A 289 -4.81 1.16 -1.97
CA MET A 289 -4.99 1.38 -3.41
C MET A 289 -6.10 0.50 -3.98
N ALA A 290 -6.22 -0.74 -3.52
CA ALA A 290 -7.31 -1.62 -3.92
C ALA A 290 -7.61 -2.62 -2.81
N CYS A 291 -8.88 -2.99 -2.68
CA CYS A 291 -9.32 -4.07 -1.81
C CYS A 291 -10.25 -4.99 -2.59
N TYR A 292 -9.95 -6.28 -2.62
CA TYR A 292 -10.79 -7.21 -3.36
C TYR A 292 -10.74 -8.64 -2.82
N LYS A 293 -11.84 -9.36 -3.03
CA LYS A 293 -11.92 -10.80 -2.86
C LYS A 293 -11.60 -11.50 -4.18
N TRP A 294 -10.72 -12.49 -4.11
CA TRP A 294 -10.46 -13.38 -5.23
C TRP A 294 -10.13 -14.79 -4.70
N LYS A 295 -10.83 -15.80 -5.22
CA LYS A 295 -10.81 -17.16 -4.69
C LYS A 295 -11.13 -17.20 -3.18
N ASP A 296 -10.31 -17.90 -2.41
CA ASP A 296 -10.45 -18.09 -0.96
C ASP A 296 -9.73 -17.01 -0.14
N SER A 297 -9.35 -15.88 -0.73
CA SER A 297 -8.53 -14.86 -0.08
C SER A 297 -9.04 -13.43 -0.29
N MET A 298 -8.84 -12.60 0.73
CA MET A 298 -8.93 -11.15 0.66
C MET A 298 -7.56 -10.58 0.32
N HIS A 299 -7.55 -9.58 -0.56
CA HIS A 299 -6.34 -8.95 -1.05
C HIS A 299 -6.39 -7.45 -0.83
N PHE A 300 -5.30 -6.90 -0.30
CA PHE A 300 -5.11 -5.48 -0.05
C PHE A 300 -3.86 -5.01 -0.76
N LEU A 301 -4.02 -4.03 -1.63
CA LEU A 301 -2.94 -3.48 -2.43
C LEU A 301 -2.53 -2.12 -1.87
N PHE A 302 -1.25 -1.96 -1.58
CA PHE A 302 -0.65 -0.73 -1.04
C PHE A 302 0.52 -0.29 -1.92
N PRO A 303 0.94 0.99 -1.84
CA PRO A 303 2.26 1.38 -2.29
C PRO A 303 3.33 0.59 -1.55
N PHE A 304 4.36 0.15 -2.27
CA PHE A 304 5.53 -0.42 -1.63
C PHE A 304 6.45 0.70 -1.15
N VAL A 305 6.85 0.67 0.12
CA VAL A 305 7.81 1.59 0.71
C VAL A 305 9.00 0.77 1.20
N GLU A 306 10.21 1.21 0.85
CA GLU A 306 11.43 0.43 1.08
C GLU A 306 11.95 0.49 2.53
N ALA A 307 11.69 1.61 3.22
CA ALA A 307 12.17 1.86 4.56
C ALA A 307 11.01 2.08 5.53
N ASP A 308 11.25 1.68 6.77
CA ASP A 308 10.41 2.00 7.93
C ASP A 308 11.20 2.83 8.95
N LEU A 309 10.53 3.32 9.98
CA LEU A 309 11.15 4.15 11.01
C LEU A 309 12.21 3.34 11.80
N SER A 310 12.08 2.02 11.91
CA SER A 310 13.12 1.19 12.53
C SER A 310 14.41 1.23 11.71
N ASP A 311 14.30 1.17 10.38
CA ASP A 311 15.44 1.30 9.47
C ASP A 311 16.08 2.69 9.54
N VAL A 312 15.31 3.78 9.73
CA VAL A 312 15.85 5.14 9.98
C VAL A 312 16.64 5.18 11.29
N LEU A 313 16.02 4.70 12.37
CA LEU A 313 16.55 4.83 13.73
C LEU A 313 17.80 3.97 13.96
N ARG A 314 17.81 2.72 13.45
CA ARG A 314 18.83 1.70 13.75
C ARG A 314 19.68 1.31 12.56
N ASN A 315 19.17 1.48 11.33
CA ASN A 315 19.86 1.09 10.09
C ASN A 315 20.37 -0.36 10.06
N SER A 316 19.69 -1.28 10.76
CA SER A 316 20.14 -2.66 10.92
C SER A 316 20.30 -3.41 9.58
N ASN A 317 19.61 -2.97 8.52
CA ASN A 317 19.62 -3.63 7.22
C ASN A 317 20.28 -2.80 6.09
N ASN A 318 20.90 -1.65 6.39
CA ASN A 318 21.43 -0.70 5.38
C ASN A 318 20.43 -0.34 4.26
N ARG A 319 19.12 -0.41 4.55
CA ARG A 319 18.04 -0.14 3.59
C ARG A 319 17.67 1.33 3.50
N CYS A 320 18.02 2.13 4.51
CA CYS A 320 17.59 3.51 4.61
C CYS A 320 18.64 4.47 4.03
N PRO A 321 18.27 5.31 3.03
CA PRO A 321 19.14 6.36 2.50
C PRO A 321 19.67 7.31 3.59
N ASN A 322 20.93 7.75 3.46
CA ASN A 322 21.60 8.62 4.45
C ASN A 322 20.84 9.93 4.73
N HIS A 323 20.23 10.55 3.71
CA HIS A 323 19.47 11.80 3.84
C HIS A 323 18.19 11.67 4.67
N LEU A 324 17.73 10.44 4.95
CA LEU A 324 16.61 10.15 5.86
C LEU A 324 17.08 9.85 7.28
N ARG A 325 18.39 9.88 7.54
CA ARG A 325 19.00 9.61 8.86
C ARG A 325 19.75 10.82 9.41
N GLU A 326 19.43 11.99 8.85
CA GLU A 326 19.94 13.27 9.31
C GLU A 326 19.57 13.46 10.79
N LYS A 327 20.59 13.80 11.57
CA LYS A 327 20.48 14.16 12.99
C LYS A 327 20.41 15.68 13.08
N LEU A 328 20.04 16.21 14.25
CA LEU A 328 20.15 17.63 14.51
C LEU A 328 21.64 18.04 14.58
N ALA A 329 21.99 19.07 13.83
CA ALA A 329 23.25 19.77 13.96
C ALA A 329 23.16 20.86 15.05
N GLU A 330 24.32 21.40 15.46
CA GLU A 330 24.37 22.51 16.40
C GLU A 330 23.66 23.74 15.79
N GLY A 331 22.68 24.28 16.51
CA GLY A 331 21.87 25.42 16.08
C GLY A 331 20.62 25.06 15.26
N ASP A 332 20.39 23.78 14.93
CA ASP A 332 19.16 23.37 14.27
C ASP A 332 17.94 23.53 15.21
N ILE A 333 16.78 23.79 14.60
CA ILE A 333 15.50 23.94 15.29
C ILE A 333 14.74 22.62 15.24
N LEU A 334 14.52 21.98 16.39
CA LEU A 334 13.83 20.69 16.48
C LEU A 334 12.46 20.70 15.79
N VAL A 335 11.67 21.76 15.99
CA VAL A 335 10.30 21.86 15.46
C VAL A 335 10.25 21.95 13.93
N GLU A 336 11.35 22.30 13.27
CA GLU A 336 11.50 22.36 11.82
C GLU A 336 12.17 21.12 11.23
N HIS A 337 12.76 20.27 12.07
CA HIS A 337 13.33 19.01 11.60
C HIS A 337 12.23 18.08 11.06
N TRP A 338 12.41 17.61 9.83
CA TRP A 338 11.38 16.84 9.10
C TRP A 338 10.87 15.64 9.90
N LEU A 339 11.77 14.89 10.55
CA LEU A 339 11.40 13.67 11.29
C LEU A 339 10.50 14.00 12.48
N TRP A 340 10.80 15.08 13.20
CA TRP A 340 10.00 15.50 14.36
C TRP A 340 8.65 16.07 13.93
N LYS A 341 8.64 16.89 12.88
CA LYS A 341 7.42 17.41 12.26
C LYS A 341 6.48 16.29 11.80
N GLU A 342 7.02 15.24 11.20
CA GLU A 342 6.24 14.08 10.79
C GLU A 342 5.80 13.21 11.99
N MET A 343 6.58 13.15 13.08
CA MET A 343 6.11 12.51 14.31
C MET A 343 4.90 13.25 14.93
N GLU A 344 4.86 14.59 14.86
CA GLU A 344 3.62 15.31 15.20
C GLU A 344 2.48 14.96 14.24
N GLY A 345 2.77 14.76 12.95
CA GLY A 345 1.84 14.26 11.95
C GLY A 345 1.27 12.87 12.31
N VAL A 346 2.13 11.95 12.74
CA VAL A 346 1.77 10.62 13.24
C VAL A 346 0.85 10.73 14.46
N SER A 347 1.11 11.65 15.40
CA SER A 347 0.22 11.92 16.53
C SER A 347 -1.18 12.38 16.07
N ARG A 348 -1.24 13.27 15.07
CA ARG A 348 -2.50 13.75 14.48
C ARG A 348 -3.25 12.63 13.75
N ALA A 349 -2.53 11.75 13.05
CA ALA A 349 -3.09 10.55 12.43
C ALA A 349 -3.67 9.59 13.47
N LEU A 350 -2.94 9.29 14.54
CA LEU A 350 -3.41 8.41 15.61
C LEU A 350 -4.65 9.00 16.31
N SER A 351 -4.64 10.29 16.59
CA SER A 351 -5.80 11.00 17.15
C SER A 351 -7.02 10.96 16.22
N ALA A 352 -6.83 11.10 14.91
CA ALA A 352 -7.90 10.96 13.94
C ALA A 352 -8.42 9.52 13.84
N PHE A 353 -7.52 8.54 13.92
CA PHE A 353 -7.87 7.13 13.93
C PHE A 353 -8.73 6.78 15.17
N HIS A 354 -8.35 7.27 16.36
CA HIS A 354 -9.11 7.03 17.59
C HIS A 354 -10.46 7.75 17.63
N ASN A 355 -10.55 8.99 17.14
CA ASN A 355 -11.67 9.89 17.47
C ASN A 355 -12.46 10.41 16.25
N LYS A 356 -11.96 10.27 15.02
CA LYS A 356 -12.55 10.91 13.83
C LYS A 356 -13.02 9.91 12.77
N MET A 357 -12.95 8.62 13.04
CA MET A 357 -13.49 7.62 12.14
C MET A 357 -15.02 7.67 12.14
N LYS A 358 -15.59 7.68 10.93
CA LYS A 358 -17.05 7.73 10.74
C LYS A 358 -17.57 6.33 10.50
N ASN A 359 -18.65 5.98 11.18
CA ASN A 359 -19.36 4.74 10.94
C ASN A 359 -19.85 4.71 9.47
N PRO A 360 -19.38 3.74 8.65
CA PRO A 360 -19.72 3.66 7.25
C PRO A 360 -21.13 3.09 7.01
N PHE A 361 -21.74 2.47 8.03
CA PHE A 361 -23.03 1.79 7.94
C PHE A 361 -24.15 2.71 8.41
N LYS A 362 -24.92 3.24 7.45
CA LYS A 362 -26.03 4.19 7.72
C LYS A 362 -27.10 3.64 8.65
N ASP A 363 -27.31 2.32 8.64
CA ASP A 363 -28.35 1.64 9.40
C ASP A 363 -27.88 1.17 10.80
N VAL A 364 -26.59 1.30 11.10
CA VAL A 364 -26.02 0.96 12.41
C VAL A 364 -25.79 2.27 13.17
N LYS A 365 -26.44 2.45 14.31
CA LYS A 365 -26.16 3.59 15.21
C LYS A 365 -24.92 3.30 16.04
N GLY A 366 -24.17 4.34 16.37
CA GLY A 366 -23.02 4.26 17.26
C GLY A 366 -21.78 4.97 16.72
N GLU A 367 -20.89 5.32 17.64
CA GLU A 367 -19.59 5.91 17.34
C GLU A 367 -18.55 4.80 17.06
N VAL A 368 -17.55 5.13 16.24
CA VAL A 368 -16.48 4.19 15.93
C VAL A 368 -15.36 4.39 16.94
N VAL A 369 -15.01 3.32 17.65
CA VAL A 369 -13.81 3.25 18.48
C VAL A 369 -12.83 2.31 17.82
N ALA A 370 -11.57 2.74 17.71
CA ALA A 370 -10.55 1.90 17.13
C ALA A 370 -9.18 2.08 17.78
N LEU A 371 -8.45 0.97 17.77
CA LEU A 371 -7.11 0.84 18.34
C LEU A 371 -6.21 0.12 17.35
N HIS A 372 -4.97 0.56 17.27
CA HIS A 372 -3.97 -0.03 16.40
C HIS A 372 -3.39 -1.32 17.02
N PHE A 373 -3.11 -1.30 18.33
CA PHE A 373 -2.56 -2.37 19.18
C PHE A 373 -1.14 -2.84 18.87
N ASP A 374 -0.60 -2.58 17.67
CA ASP A 374 0.79 -2.97 17.33
C ASP A 374 1.61 -1.79 16.78
N LEU A 375 1.47 -0.60 17.39
CA LEU A 375 2.27 0.55 16.98
C LEU A 375 3.74 0.37 17.41
N LYS A 376 4.64 0.39 16.43
CA LYS A 376 6.10 0.25 16.60
C LYS A 376 6.83 0.92 15.43
N PRO A 377 8.14 1.23 15.53
CA PRO A 377 8.87 1.86 14.43
C PRO A 377 8.79 1.08 13.10
N ALA A 378 8.79 -0.26 13.14
CA ALA A 378 8.65 -1.10 11.95
C ALA A 378 7.27 -1.00 11.27
N ASN A 379 6.25 -0.48 11.97
CA ASN A 379 4.90 -0.24 11.45
C ASN A 379 4.65 1.25 11.11
N ILE A 380 5.71 2.04 10.99
CA ILE A 380 5.67 3.42 10.47
C ILE A 380 6.59 3.48 9.25
N LEU A 381 6.00 3.51 8.06
CA LEU A 381 6.73 3.57 6.80
C LEU A 381 7.35 4.96 6.58
N VAL A 382 8.50 5.01 5.93
CA VAL A 382 9.22 6.26 5.61
C VAL A 382 9.32 6.37 4.10
N THR A 383 8.57 7.29 3.51
CA THR A 383 8.57 7.52 2.06
C THR A 383 9.78 8.34 1.62
N SER A 384 10.11 8.27 0.33
CA SER A 384 11.23 9.02 -0.27
C SER A 384 11.10 10.55 -0.15
N ASP A 385 9.87 11.07 -0.01
CA ASP A 385 9.57 12.49 0.19
C ASP A 385 9.52 12.89 1.68
N ARG A 386 10.17 12.12 2.57
CA ARG A 386 10.26 12.38 4.02
C ARG A 386 8.90 12.43 4.71
N LYS A 387 7.96 11.53 4.37
CA LYS A 387 6.70 11.34 5.10
C LYS A 387 6.70 10.07 5.94
N LEU A 388 6.14 10.17 7.15
CA LEU A 388 5.90 9.03 8.02
C LEU A 388 4.46 8.53 7.85
N LYS A 389 4.26 7.22 7.67
CA LYS A 389 2.93 6.64 7.45
C LYS A 389 2.68 5.43 8.33
N ILE A 390 1.67 5.51 9.19
CA ILE A 390 1.20 4.37 10.01
C ILE A 390 0.68 3.27 9.06
N THR A 391 1.11 2.03 9.31
CA THR A 391 0.73 0.84 8.52
C THR A 391 0.48 -0.37 9.43
N ASP A 392 0.07 -1.48 8.80
CA ASP A 392 -0.21 -2.79 9.40
C ASP A 392 -1.32 -2.81 10.46
N PHE A 393 -2.53 -2.57 9.98
CA PHE A 393 -3.76 -2.64 10.77
C PHE A 393 -4.24 -4.07 11.07
N GLY A 394 -3.40 -5.10 10.87
CA GLY A 394 -3.79 -6.51 11.03
C GLY A 394 -4.14 -6.89 12.47
N GLN A 395 -3.60 -6.16 13.46
CA GLN A 395 -3.93 -6.31 14.88
C GLN A 395 -4.91 -5.25 15.38
N SER A 396 -5.35 -4.35 14.50
CA SER A 396 -6.24 -3.27 14.86
C SER A 396 -7.63 -3.81 15.19
N ILE A 397 -8.26 -3.17 16.16
CA ILE A 397 -9.63 -3.47 16.56
C ILE A 397 -10.47 -2.26 16.22
N ILE A 398 -11.63 -2.51 15.62
CA ILE A 398 -12.65 -1.50 15.35
C ILE A 398 -13.98 -2.00 15.89
N GLN A 399 -14.66 -1.13 16.64
CA GLN A 399 -15.96 -1.44 17.21
C GLN A 399 -16.88 -0.24 17.01
N ILE A 400 -18.08 -0.50 16.52
CA ILE A 400 -19.16 0.50 16.51
C ILE A 400 -19.92 0.32 17.81
N ILE A 401 -19.86 1.35 18.65
CA ILE A 401 -20.43 1.33 19.98
C ILE A 401 -21.70 2.17 19.96
N ASP A 402 -22.83 1.49 20.09
CA ASP A 402 -24.15 2.09 20.34
C ASP A 402 -24.30 2.26 21.85
N ASP A 403 -24.85 3.40 22.30
CA ASP A 403 -25.10 3.71 23.71
C ASP A 403 -25.93 2.63 24.43
N ASN A 404 -26.69 1.84 23.66
CA ASN A 404 -27.56 0.79 24.19
C ASN A 404 -26.93 -0.62 24.23
N LYS A 405 -25.67 -0.81 23.82
CA LYS A 405 -25.02 -2.13 23.77
C LYS A 405 -23.88 -2.26 24.79
N GLU A 406 -23.68 -3.48 25.27
CA GLU A 406 -22.59 -3.82 26.19
C GLU A 406 -21.23 -3.56 25.51
N LYS A 407 -20.45 -2.64 26.09
CA LYS A 407 -19.14 -2.23 25.59
C LYS A 407 -18.11 -3.27 26.05
N SER A 408 -17.61 -4.06 25.10
CA SER A 408 -16.48 -4.97 25.35
C SER A 408 -15.55 -4.96 24.14
N LEU A 409 -14.29 -4.63 24.38
CA LEU A 409 -13.23 -4.69 23.38
C LEU A 409 -12.43 -6.00 23.57
N PRO A 410 -12.19 -6.77 22.51
CA PRO A 410 -11.23 -7.87 22.57
C PRO A 410 -9.84 -7.32 22.91
N HIS A 411 -9.04 -8.12 23.63
CA HIS A 411 -7.65 -7.76 23.93
C HIS A 411 -6.72 -8.43 22.93
N ASN A 412 -5.91 -7.64 22.22
CA ASN A 412 -4.83 -8.14 21.37
C ASN A 412 -3.48 -7.88 22.03
N THR A 413 -2.53 -8.82 21.87
CA THR A 413 -1.15 -8.62 22.31
C THR A 413 -0.35 -7.94 21.21
N GLY A 414 0.17 -6.74 21.51
CA GLY A 414 1.10 -6.01 20.67
C GLY A 414 2.55 -6.48 20.83
N HIS A 415 3.47 -5.75 20.21
CA HIS A 415 4.90 -6.00 20.34
C HIS A 415 5.41 -5.78 21.80
N PRO A 416 6.07 -6.76 22.46
CA PRO A 416 6.39 -6.70 23.90
C PRO A 416 7.22 -5.51 24.38
N ARG A 417 8.00 -4.87 23.51
CA ARG A 417 8.78 -3.67 23.83
C ARG A 417 7.89 -2.42 23.97
N TYR A 418 6.87 -2.32 23.14
CA TYR A 418 6.01 -1.13 22.99
C TYR A 418 4.65 -1.30 23.67
N GLU A 419 4.40 -2.44 24.32
CA GLU A 419 3.18 -2.69 25.08
C GLU A 419 3.21 -1.94 26.43
N PRO A 420 2.06 -1.40 26.89
CA PRO A 420 1.96 -0.73 28.17
C PRO A 420 1.95 -1.72 29.36
N PRO A 421 2.16 -1.24 30.60
CA PRO A 421 2.26 -2.09 31.79
C PRO A 421 1.04 -2.97 32.08
N GLU A 422 -0.14 -2.53 31.66
CA GLU A 422 -1.42 -3.23 31.81
C GLU A 422 -1.69 -4.32 30.77
N ALA A 423 -0.88 -4.44 29.71
CA ALA A 423 -1.10 -5.40 28.62
C ALA A 423 -1.00 -6.88 29.05
N ARG A 424 -0.62 -7.16 30.31
CA ARG A 424 -0.50 -8.52 30.87
C ARG A 424 -1.87 -9.15 31.17
N PRO A 425 -2.03 -10.47 30.96
CA PRO A 425 -3.33 -11.13 30.90
C PRO A 425 -3.85 -11.45 32.31
N SER A 426 -4.69 -10.60 32.88
CA SER A 426 -5.56 -11.02 34.00
C SER A 426 -7.05 -11.05 33.64
N SER A 427 -7.44 -10.64 32.43
CA SER A 427 -8.79 -10.91 31.91
C SER A 427 -8.77 -10.92 30.38
N GLN A 428 -9.28 -12.01 29.79
CA GLN A 428 -9.40 -12.17 28.32
C GLN A 428 -10.47 -11.24 27.71
N HIS A 429 -11.13 -10.45 28.54
CA HIS A 429 -12.05 -9.38 28.18
C HIS A 429 -11.73 -8.16 29.03
N LEU A 430 -11.71 -6.97 28.43
CA LEU A 430 -11.89 -5.73 29.17
C LEU A 430 -13.33 -5.79 29.71
N THR A 431 -13.50 -6.14 30.99
CA THR A 431 -14.81 -6.40 31.59
C THR A 431 -15.57 -5.10 31.81
N LYS A 432 -16.80 -5.01 31.26
CA LYS A 432 -17.88 -4.05 31.56
C LYS A 432 -17.41 -2.61 31.84
N SER A 433 -17.12 -1.87 30.78
CA SER A 433 -16.65 -0.49 30.87
C SER A 433 -17.77 0.55 30.89
N SER A 434 -17.75 1.45 31.87
CA SER A 434 -18.24 2.82 31.71
C SER A 434 -17.50 3.52 30.56
N ASP A 435 -18.00 4.68 30.08
CA ASP A 435 -17.35 5.45 29.00
C ASP A 435 -15.86 5.73 29.27
N ASP A 436 -15.49 5.92 30.54
CA ASP A 436 -14.12 6.16 30.97
C ASP A 436 -13.18 4.96 30.71
N GLU A 437 -13.62 3.72 30.91
CA GLU A 437 -12.76 2.54 30.76
C GLU A 437 -12.44 2.22 29.29
N LEU A 438 -13.36 2.53 28.38
CA LEU A 438 -13.19 2.42 26.94
C LEU A 438 -12.17 3.44 26.42
N MET A 439 -12.33 4.70 26.81
CA MET A 439 -11.37 5.75 26.46
C MET A 439 -9.97 5.45 27.02
N VAL A 440 -9.90 4.90 28.24
CA VAL A 440 -8.64 4.43 28.84
C VAL A 440 -8.00 3.27 28.07
N SER A 441 -8.77 2.52 27.26
CA SER A 441 -8.20 1.46 26.41
C SER A 441 -7.44 2.04 25.21
N LEU A 442 -7.88 3.19 24.68
CA LEU A 442 -7.19 3.94 23.61
C LEU A 442 -5.79 4.41 24.03
N ASN A 443 -5.55 4.49 25.34
CA ASN A 443 -4.25 4.87 25.90
C ASN A 443 -3.17 3.80 25.68
N TYR A 444 -3.53 2.61 25.16
CA TYR A 444 -2.55 1.61 24.71
C TYR A 444 -1.65 2.18 23.62
N ASP A 445 -2.22 2.65 22.52
CA ASP A 445 -1.43 3.16 21.39
C ASP A 445 -0.69 4.46 21.74
N VAL A 446 -1.21 5.23 22.71
CA VAL A 446 -0.52 6.43 23.21
C VAL A 446 0.78 6.07 23.94
N TRP A 447 0.77 4.99 24.75
CA TRP A 447 2.00 4.49 25.35
C TRP A 447 3.01 4.08 24.29
N SER A 448 2.57 3.27 23.31
CA SER A 448 3.43 2.82 22.21
C SER A 448 4.02 4.01 21.42
N LEU A 449 3.22 5.05 21.14
CA LEU A 449 3.69 6.28 20.51
C LEU A 449 4.71 7.03 21.38
N GLY A 450 4.50 7.08 22.70
CA GLY A 450 5.44 7.68 23.65
C GLY A 450 6.81 7.00 23.61
N CYS A 451 6.84 5.66 23.60
CA CYS A 451 8.08 4.90 23.42
C CYS A 451 8.79 5.25 22.11
N ILE A 452 8.05 5.35 21.01
CA ILE A 452 8.60 5.69 19.68
C ILE A 452 9.18 7.11 19.68
N MET A 453 8.49 8.07 20.28
CA MET A 453 8.96 9.46 20.37
C MET A 453 10.26 9.58 21.17
N VAL A 454 10.42 8.81 22.25
CA VAL A 454 11.69 8.75 23.00
C VAL A 454 12.82 8.24 22.11
N GLU A 455 12.60 7.15 21.37
CA GLU A 455 13.63 6.60 20.45
C GLU A 455 13.99 7.61 19.33
N VAL A 456 13.00 8.33 18.79
CA VAL A 456 13.22 9.38 17.79
C VAL A 456 14.07 10.51 18.35
N LEU A 457 13.79 11.01 19.56
CA LEU A 457 14.58 12.09 20.17
C LEU A 457 16.02 11.65 20.46
N ILE A 458 16.23 10.42 20.97
CA ILE A 458 17.58 9.86 21.16
C ILE A 458 18.36 9.84 19.84
N HIS A 459 17.72 9.41 18.75
CA HIS A 459 18.31 9.40 17.42
C HIS A 459 18.65 10.82 16.92
N LEU A 460 17.70 11.75 17.03
CA LEU A 460 17.85 13.14 16.56
C LEU A 460 18.98 13.87 17.28
N PHE A 461 19.14 13.66 18.60
CA PHE A 461 20.24 14.22 19.39
C PHE A 461 21.56 13.46 19.22
N GLY A 462 21.60 12.53 18.27
CA GLY A 462 22.78 11.80 17.88
C GLY A 462 23.33 10.84 18.92
N LYS A 463 22.57 10.52 19.97
CA LYS A 463 22.98 9.59 21.02
C LYS A 463 22.94 8.14 20.53
N ASP A 464 23.63 7.25 21.24
CA ASP A 464 23.70 5.82 20.87
C ASP A 464 22.38 5.09 21.22
N LEU A 465 21.51 4.95 20.22
CA LEU A 465 20.26 4.21 20.36
C LEU A 465 20.48 2.71 20.62
N HIS A 466 21.60 2.12 20.18
CA HIS A 466 21.93 0.74 20.50
C HIS A 466 22.34 0.58 21.98
N ALA A 467 23.03 1.57 22.56
CA ALA A 467 23.28 1.60 24.00
C ALA A 467 21.96 1.68 24.78
N PHE A 468 21.03 2.52 24.35
CA PHE A 468 19.70 2.58 24.93
C PHE A 468 18.95 1.24 24.81
N ASP A 469 19.03 0.57 23.66
CA ASP A 469 18.44 -0.76 23.45
C ASP A 469 19.02 -1.82 24.40
N ARG A 470 20.35 -1.83 24.61
CA ARG A 470 21.02 -2.73 25.56
C ARG A 470 20.59 -2.45 26.99
N ALA A 471 20.54 -1.17 27.38
CA ALA A 471 20.10 -0.74 28.70
C ALA A 471 18.65 -1.18 28.97
N LEU A 472 17.75 -1.01 28.00
CA LEU A 472 16.36 -1.50 28.10
C LEU A 472 16.26 -3.01 28.32
N ALA A 473 17.18 -3.77 27.71
CA ALA A 473 17.27 -5.22 27.81
C ALA A 473 17.97 -5.71 29.09
N GLY A 474 18.48 -4.79 29.93
CA GLY A 474 19.28 -5.13 31.11
C GLY A 474 20.63 -5.76 30.77
N LEU A 475 21.17 -5.47 29.59
CA LEU A 475 22.44 -6.02 29.08
C LEU A 475 23.60 -5.05 29.34
N GLN A 476 24.79 -5.58 29.61
CA GLN A 476 26.03 -4.81 29.75
C GLN A 476 26.76 -4.67 28.40
N GLU A 477 27.71 -3.73 28.27
CA GLU A 477 28.44 -3.46 27.00
C GLU A 477 29.18 -4.68 26.42
N ILE A 478 29.46 -5.70 27.25
CA ILE A 478 30.17 -6.92 26.88
C ILE A 478 29.24 -7.98 26.26
N ASP A 479 27.93 -7.78 26.34
CA ASP A 479 26.93 -8.71 25.83
C ASP A 479 26.73 -8.53 24.30
N LYS A 480 26.71 -9.66 23.57
CA LYS A 480 26.37 -9.66 22.13
C LYS A 480 24.95 -9.12 21.89
N GLU A 481 24.69 -8.65 20.67
CA GLU A 481 23.39 -8.06 20.27
C GLU A 481 22.18 -8.84 20.81
N PRO A 482 21.15 -8.12 21.31
CA PRO A 482 19.96 -8.77 21.86
C PRO A 482 19.27 -9.64 20.81
N SER A 483 18.99 -10.90 21.15
CA SER A 483 18.06 -11.72 20.37
C SER A 483 16.67 -11.08 20.37
N VAL A 484 15.85 -11.36 19.35
CA VAL A 484 14.47 -10.86 19.22
C VAL A 484 13.62 -11.11 20.49
N SER A 485 13.95 -12.16 21.26
CA SER A 485 13.32 -12.52 22.53
C SER A 485 13.72 -11.68 23.76
N LYS A 486 14.70 -10.77 23.65
CA LYS A 486 15.23 -9.94 24.76
C LYS A 486 15.24 -8.43 24.44
N GLN A 487 14.27 -7.92 23.71
CA GLN A 487 14.28 -6.51 23.27
C GLN A 487 14.08 -5.46 24.39
N GLY A 488 14.00 -5.86 25.66
CA GLY A 488 13.80 -4.92 26.76
C GLY A 488 12.42 -4.26 26.74
N ARG A 489 12.02 -3.65 27.87
CA ARG A 489 10.73 -2.96 28.00
C ARG A 489 10.98 -1.59 28.60
N PHE A 490 10.21 -0.59 28.20
CA PHE A 490 10.28 0.75 28.79
C PHE A 490 9.90 0.78 30.27
N PHE A 491 9.24 -0.28 30.75
CA PHE A 491 8.74 -0.39 32.10
C PHE A 491 9.03 -1.78 32.70
N GLU A 492 9.40 -1.80 33.98
CA GLU A 492 9.65 -3.01 34.75
C GLU A 492 8.94 -2.94 36.11
N LYS A 493 8.06 -3.91 36.41
CA LYS A 493 7.43 -3.99 37.76
C LYS A 493 8.45 -4.53 38.78
N PRO A 494 8.53 -3.96 39.99
CA PRO A 494 7.71 -2.86 40.54
C PRO A 494 8.32 -1.46 40.33
N ASN A 495 9.44 -1.35 39.62
CA ASN A 495 10.34 -0.18 39.62
C ASN A 495 9.84 1.01 38.78
N GLY A 496 8.81 0.83 37.96
CA GLY A 496 8.28 1.91 37.12
C GLY A 496 8.94 1.94 35.74
N LEU A 497 9.04 3.15 35.17
CA LEU A 497 9.87 3.37 33.98
C LEU A 497 11.33 3.00 34.28
N GLN A 498 11.99 2.36 33.33
CA GLN A 498 13.39 1.98 33.53
C GLN A 498 14.30 3.21 33.66
N PRO A 499 15.40 3.14 34.45
CA PRO A 499 16.31 4.26 34.65
C PRO A 499 16.83 4.89 33.36
N CYS A 500 17.15 4.07 32.35
CA CYS A 500 17.62 4.56 31.04
C CYS A 500 16.60 5.47 30.33
N VAL A 501 15.29 5.28 30.57
CA VAL A 501 14.22 6.14 30.03
C VAL A 501 14.19 7.47 30.77
N THR A 502 14.29 7.45 32.10
CA THR A 502 14.34 8.68 32.90
C THR A 502 15.62 9.48 32.67
N ASP A 503 16.75 8.79 32.46
CA ASP A 503 18.04 9.41 32.11
C ASP A 503 17.97 10.06 30.73
N ALA A 504 17.25 9.45 29.78
CA ALA A 504 17.00 10.06 28.47
C ALA A 504 16.22 11.37 28.61
N PHE A 505 15.21 11.46 29.48
CA PHE A 505 14.51 12.73 29.73
C PHE A 505 15.44 13.81 30.29
N GLN A 506 16.30 13.46 31.26
CA GLN A 506 17.27 14.40 31.81
C GLN A 506 18.27 14.88 30.75
N MET A 507 18.65 13.99 29.83
CA MET A 507 19.50 14.33 28.70
C MET A 507 18.81 15.28 27.72
N PHE A 508 17.53 15.04 27.40
CA PHE A 508 16.75 15.93 26.53
C PHE A 508 16.65 17.36 27.07
N GLU A 509 16.44 17.54 28.38
CA GLU A 509 16.40 18.88 29.02
C GLU A 509 17.69 19.67 28.82
N ASN A 510 18.83 18.97 28.74
CA ASN A 510 20.15 19.59 28.66
C ASN A 510 20.59 19.90 27.22
N GLU A 511 19.93 19.33 26.20
CA GLU A 511 20.37 19.45 24.81
C GLU A 511 20.24 20.90 24.30
N PHE A 512 19.19 21.60 24.73
CA PHE A 512 18.88 22.96 24.29
C PHE A 512 19.19 24.04 25.31
N ARG A 513 20.02 23.76 26.33
CA ARG A 513 20.27 24.68 27.46
C ARG A 513 20.70 26.12 27.10
N ASN A 514 21.21 26.32 25.88
CA ASN A 514 21.66 27.61 25.36
C ASN A 514 20.62 28.31 24.46
N ASP A 515 19.46 27.69 24.23
CA ASP A 515 18.33 28.21 23.45
C ASP A 515 17.08 28.19 24.33
N SER A 516 16.63 29.38 24.76
CA SER A 516 15.52 29.51 25.69
C SER A 516 14.18 29.03 25.09
N ALA A 517 13.96 29.23 23.80
CA ALA A 517 12.74 28.81 23.11
C ALA A 517 12.69 27.29 23.00
N GLN A 518 13.76 26.66 22.50
CA GLN A 518 13.84 25.20 22.38
C GLN A 518 13.86 24.51 23.74
N THR A 519 14.48 25.12 24.76
CA THR A 519 14.43 24.62 26.14
C THR A 519 12.99 24.57 26.65
N GLU A 520 12.22 25.64 26.48
CA GLU A 520 10.82 25.68 26.93
C GLU A 520 9.96 24.69 26.17
N TYR A 521 10.13 24.59 24.84
CA TYR A 521 9.48 23.57 24.03
C TYR A 521 9.78 22.15 24.53
N MET A 522 11.06 21.86 24.79
CA MET A 522 11.49 20.54 25.23
C MET A 522 10.96 20.18 26.61
N LYS A 523 10.85 21.14 27.54
CA LYS A 523 10.18 20.90 28.84
C LYS A 523 8.73 20.48 28.65
N ASP A 524 8.00 21.14 27.74
CA ASP A 524 6.60 20.82 27.45
C ASP A 524 6.49 19.42 26.78
N VAL A 525 7.40 19.08 25.86
CA VAL A 525 7.49 17.74 25.26
C VAL A 525 7.80 16.66 26.30
N ILE A 526 8.74 16.90 27.22
CA ILE A 526 9.09 15.93 28.28
C ILE A 526 7.93 15.75 29.26
N SER A 527 7.26 16.85 29.65
CA SER A 527 6.04 16.78 30.45
C SER A 527 4.98 15.91 29.76
N LEU A 528 4.78 16.11 28.46
CA LEU A 528 3.87 15.30 27.66
C LEU A 528 4.29 13.83 27.62
N LEU A 529 5.57 13.52 27.37
CA LEU A 529 6.09 12.15 27.34
C LEU A 529 5.89 11.43 28.69
N ARG A 530 6.06 12.12 29.81
CA ARG A 530 5.74 11.58 31.14
C ARG A 530 4.27 11.21 31.27
N HIS A 531 3.36 12.04 30.74
CA HIS A 531 1.93 11.72 30.71
C HIS A 531 1.58 10.61 29.71
N MET A 532 2.30 10.48 28.60
CA MET A 532 2.10 9.37 27.65
C MET A 532 2.62 8.04 28.20
N LEU A 533 3.65 8.08 29.05
CA LEU A 533 4.29 6.91 29.66
C LEU A 533 3.90 6.73 31.14
N ASP A 534 2.71 7.20 31.52
CA ASP A 534 2.18 6.98 32.88
C ASP A 534 1.77 5.50 33.06
N GLN A 535 2.21 4.92 34.16
CA GLN A 535 1.91 3.55 34.55
C GLN A 535 0.43 3.35 34.87
N ASP A 536 -0.24 4.38 35.39
CA ASP A 536 -1.67 4.39 35.60
C ASP A 536 -2.35 4.84 34.30
N LYS A 537 -2.95 3.87 33.62
CA LYS A 537 -3.69 4.09 32.37
C LYS A 537 -4.78 5.17 32.49
N LYS A 538 -5.29 5.47 33.69
CA LYS A 538 -6.27 6.55 33.94
C LYS A 538 -5.67 7.96 33.91
N ASN A 539 -4.38 8.08 34.25
CA ASN A 539 -3.65 9.36 34.21
C ASN A 539 -2.96 9.58 32.86
N ARG A 540 -2.90 8.53 32.02
CA ARG A 540 -2.26 8.59 30.71
C ARG A 540 -3.03 9.54 29.79
N ALA A 541 -2.30 10.37 29.05
CA ALA A 541 -2.89 11.31 28.11
C ALA A 541 -3.66 10.57 27.00
N TYR A 542 -4.79 11.15 26.55
CA TYR A 542 -5.47 10.70 25.34
C TYR A 542 -4.75 11.21 24.09
N SER A 543 -4.90 10.51 22.97
CA SER A 543 -4.33 10.91 21.66
C SER A 543 -4.71 12.35 21.24
N SER A 544 -5.92 12.81 21.56
CA SER A 544 -6.37 14.20 21.35
C SER A 544 -5.61 15.20 22.22
N THR A 545 -5.39 14.87 23.50
CA THR A 545 -4.57 15.67 24.42
C THR A 545 -3.12 15.75 23.97
N VAL A 546 -2.55 14.66 23.44
CA VAL A 546 -1.20 14.65 22.86
C VAL A 546 -1.09 15.67 21.73
N THR A 547 -2.03 15.65 20.78
CA THR A 547 -2.04 16.62 19.67
C THR A 547 -2.19 18.05 20.14
N GLN A 548 -3.11 18.30 21.09
CA GLN A 548 -3.34 19.62 21.65
C GLN A 548 -2.08 20.17 22.34
N LYS A 549 -1.44 19.38 23.22
CA LYS A 549 -0.24 19.81 23.95
C LYS A 549 0.95 20.06 23.03
N LEU A 550 1.10 19.30 21.95
CA LEU A 550 2.14 19.56 20.93
C LEU A 550 1.88 20.88 20.19
N ASP A 551 0.62 21.15 19.83
CA ASP A 551 0.25 22.41 19.17
C ASP A 551 0.43 23.61 20.13
N GLU A 552 0.09 23.48 21.41
CA GLU A 552 0.33 24.48 22.46
C GLU A 552 1.82 24.74 22.68
N ALA A 553 2.62 23.68 22.79
CA ALA A 553 4.08 23.78 22.94
C ALA A 553 4.70 24.48 21.71
N ARG A 554 4.26 24.14 20.51
CA ARG A 554 4.71 24.78 19.26
C ARG A 554 4.35 26.28 19.24
N ALA A 555 3.11 26.63 19.58
CA ALA A 555 2.70 28.04 19.64
C ALA A 555 3.51 28.84 20.66
N LYS A 556 3.81 28.23 21.82
CA LYS A 556 4.68 28.83 22.85
C LYS A 556 6.11 28.99 22.34
N PHE A 557 6.67 27.97 21.67
CA PHE A 557 7.97 28.05 21.01
C PHE A 557 8.01 29.22 20.02
N GLU A 558 7.04 29.30 19.11
CA GLU A 558 6.96 30.35 18.09
C GLU A 558 6.86 31.74 18.74
N ALA A 559 6.09 31.90 19.82
CA ALA A 559 5.97 33.15 20.54
C ALA A 559 7.30 33.57 21.21
N ILE A 560 8.01 32.65 21.86
CA ILE A 560 9.30 32.94 22.50
C ILE A 560 10.36 33.21 21.44
N HIS A 561 10.42 32.38 20.40
CA HIS A 561 11.39 32.51 19.32
C HIS A 561 11.22 33.84 18.58
N THR A 562 9.99 34.20 18.20
CA THR A 562 9.70 35.48 17.51
C THR A 562 9.97 36.70 18.40
N ASN A 563 9.67 36.62 19.70
CA ASN A 563 9.95 37.71 20.64
C ASN A 563 11.45 37.83 20.98
N GLY A 564 12.18 36.71 21.04
CA GLY A 564 13.65 36.72 21.13
C GLY A 564 14.31 37.33 19.89
N ASP A 565 13.64 37.19 18.74
CA ASP A 565 14.05 37.74 17.44
C ASP A 565 13.47 39.13 17.14
N SER A 566 13.00 39.86 18.16
CA SER A 566 12.48 41.25 18.03
C SER A 566 13.46 42.16 17.27
N LEU A 567 14.76 41.90 17.39
CA LEU A 567 15.82 42.62 16.70
C LEU A 567 15.89 42.27 15.20
N VAL A 568 15.69 41.02 14.80
CA VAL A 568 15.61 40.61 13.39
C VAL A 568 14.34 41.15 12.75
N VAL A 569 13.21 41.12 13.47
CA VAL A 569 11.96 41.77 13.02
C VAL A 569 12.13 43.28 12.85
N ALA A 570 12.94 43.93 13.71
CA ALA A 570 13.27 45.35 13.60
C ALA A 570 14.21 45.65 12.41
N VAL A 571 15.20 44.79 12.15
CA VAL A 571 16.15 44.90 11.04
C VAL A 571 15.46 44.67 9.68
N ASP A 572 14.61 43.66 9.57
CA ASP A 572 13.84 43.37 8.35
C ASP A 572 12.83 44.49 8.03
N LYS A 573 12.24 45.11 9.06
CA LYS A 573 11.39 46.32 8.90
C LYS A 573 12.13 47.53 8.35
N HIS A 574 13.45 47.60 8.49
CA HIS A 574 14.28 48.69 7.99
C HIS A 574 14.90 48.43 6.60
N GLY A 575 14.64 47.25 5.99
CA GLY A 575 14.89 47.03 4.56
C GLY A 575 16.34 46.71 4.15
N PHE A 576 17.16 46.14 5.04
CA PHE A 576 18.55 45.76 4.73
C PHE A 576 18.60 44.41 4.00
N GLN A 577 18.69 44.42 2.67
CA GLN A 577 18.47 43.21 1.84
C GLN A 577 19.68 42.27 1.69
N ASP A 578 20.88 42.65 2.09
CA ASP A 578 22.10 41.95 1.65
C ASP A 578 23.05 41.47 2.77
N ARG A 579 22.77 41.77 4.05
CA ARG A 579 23.53 41.32 5.26
C ARG A 579 25.07 41.46 5.18
N LYS A 580 25.61 42.14 4.17
CA LYS A 580 27.05 42.36 3.95
C LYS A 580 27.48 43.60 4.73
N GLY A 581 28.47 43.44 5.61
CA GLY A 581 29.07 44.54 6.37
C GLY A 581 28.81 44.51 7.87
N PHE A 582 28.01 43.58 8.37
CA PHE A 582 27.72 43.45 9.80
C PHE A 582 28.55 42.35 10.46
N LYS A 583 29.14 42.66 11.61
CA LYS A 583 29.72 41.67 12.53
C LYS A 583 29.01 41.77 13.87
N GLU A 584 28.59 40.63 14.39
CA GLU A 584 27.94 40.50 15.71
C GLU A 584 28.91 40.96 16.81
N LEU A 585 28.50 41.90 17.67
CA LEU A 585 29.38 42.53 18.66
C LEU A 585 29.15 42.10 20.12
N GLY A 586 28.01 41.48 20.46
CA GLY A 586 27.83 40.92 21.80
C GLY A 586 26.39 40.62 22.22
N TRP A 587 26.30 39.86 23.32
CA TRP A 587 25.06 39.38 23.94
C TRP A 587 24.85 40.00 25.34
N HIS A 588 23.61 40.32 25.69
CA HIS A 588 23.16 40.64 27.04
C HIS A 588 22.69 39.35 27.70
N ASN A 589 23.34 38.97 28.81
CA ASN A 589 23.07 37.75 29.58
C ASN A 589 23.06 36.43 28.77
N GLY A 590 23.70 36.40 27.60
CA GLY A 590 23.72 35.23 26.71
C GLY A 590 22.39 34.92 26.02
N ALA A 591 21.40 35.82 26.11
CA ALA A 591 20.04 35.59 25.60
C ALA A 591 19.53 36.66 24.62
N GLU A 592 20.13 37.85 24.57
CA GLU A 592 19.72 38.93 23.66
C GLU A 592 20.93 39.55 22.95
N ILE A 593 20.90 39.69 21.61
CA ILE A 593 21.95 40.42 20.86
C ILE A 593 21.77 41.93 21.08
N VAL A 594 22.83 42.61 21.53
CA VAL A 594 22.72 44.00 22.02
C VAL A 594 23.24 45.05 21.03
N SER A 595 24.02 44.66 20.02
CA SER A 595 24.76 45.61 19.20
C SER A 595 25.24 45.04 17.87
N PHE A 596 25.16 45.88 16.83
CA PHE A 596 25.85 45.73 15.56
C PHE A 596 26.67 47.00 15.28
N SER A 597 27.80 46.86 14.56
CA SER A 597 28.51 47.97 13.93
C SER A 597 28.48 47.78 12.43
N GLU A 598 28.20 48.87 11.72
CA GLU A 598 28.52 49.03 10.30
C GLU A 598 30.06 49.07 10.17
N MET A 599 30.62 48.40 9.16
CA MET A 599 32.02 48.61 8.74
C MET A 599 32.09 49.54 7.54
#